data_AF-A0A833HEA6-F1
#
_entry.id   AF-A0A833HEA6-F1
#
_cell.length_a   1.000
_cell.length_b   1.000
_cell.length_c   1.000
_cell.angle_alpha   90.00
_cell.angle_beta   90.00
_cell.angle_gamma   90.00
#
_symmetry.space_group_name_H-M   'P 1'
#
loop_
_entity.id
_entity.type
_entity.pdbx_description
1 polymer ?
#
loop_
_entity_poly.entity_id
_entity_poly.type
_entity_poly.pdbx_seq_one_letter_code
_entity_poly.pdbx_strand_id
1 'polypeptide(L)'
;MRRFKLAEQVIEETAPDLQVALADAYRKRMRPLCLCKEGGLAMYIAQVGEQYIVKRMPMSGGGHDPVCPSYEPPDELSGLGVLMGSAIQVDPESGMSALKVAFSLTKIGTRAAPGPSTDATDTIAGDAKKLSLRSLLHYLWHQAELTAWTSRWAGKRHWWNIRWHLIEAAGQMMVKGGPLSEMLFVPEPFRAVDKAAIEQRRTAALIPALPPKAGPRRLMILVGEAKEFAPTRSGHRLIVKHLPDFPLLLEEGLYGRLGRRFEAELELWNADEPSHLIAIATFGLTPAGLAFVAQSARSCDFGQRAEQLKNITVYSACEESWRLVRRQI
;
A
#
# COMPACT_ATOMS: atom_id res chain seq x y z
N MET A 1 26.57 3.04 -9.07
CA MET A 1 26.21 4.36 -8.46
C MET A 1 25.78 5.31 -9.57
N ARG A 2 24.88 6.28 -9.32
CA ARG A 2 24.37 7.15 -10.40
C ARG A 2 25.33 8.29 -10.72
N ARG A 3 25.49 8.56 -12.01
CA ARG A 3 26.17 9.73 -12.55
C ARG A 3 25.17 10.53 -13.37
N PHE A 4 25.21 11.85 -13.23
CA PHE A 4 24.33 12.78 -13.92
C PHE A 4 25.16 13.70 -14.82
N LYS A 5 24.70 13.93 -16.05
CA LYS A 5 25.20 15.00 -16.90
C LYS A 5 24.31 16.23 -16.72
N LEU A 6 24.91 17.35 -16.30
CA LEU A 6 24.31 18.67 -16.15
C LEU A 6 25.04 19.61 -17.10
N ALA A 7 24.41 19.97 -18.23
CA ALA A 7 25.13 20.61 -19.35
C ALA A 7 26.38 19.81 -19.74
N GLU A 8 27.59 20.37 -19.71
CA GLU A 8 28.83 19.63 -19.99
C GLU A 8 29.51 19.01 -18.76
N GLN A 9 28.97 19.23 -17.56
CA GLN A 9 29.52 18.67 -16.33
C GLN A 9 28.93 17.28 -16.05
N VAL A 10 29.79 16.32 -15.70
CA VAL A 10 29.37 15.04 -15.13
C VAL A 10 29.60 15.07 -13.63
N ILE A 11 28.56 14.77 -12.87
CA ILE A 11 28.60 14.75 -11.40
C ILE A 11 28.08 13.41 -10.87
N GLU A 12 28.74 12.89 -9.84
CA GLU A 12 28.31 11.66 -9.17
C GLU A 12 27.26 11.97 -8.11
N GLU A 13 26.34 11.02 -7.85
CA GLU A 13 25.30 11.18 -6.84
C GLU A 13 25.83 11.35 -5.41
N THR A 14 27.05 10.88 -5.14
CA THR A 14 27.72 11.00 -3.84
C THR A 14 28.67 12.19 -3.75
N ALA A 15 28.75 13.02 -4.79
CA ALA A 15 29.67 14.15 -4.82
C ALA A 15 29.26 15.22 -3.78
N PRO A 16 30.21 15.77 -3.02
CA PRO A 16 29.91 16.75 -1.96
C PRO A 16 29.32 18.06 -2.51
N ASP A 17 29.62 18.40 -3.76
CA ASP A 17 29.13 19.58 -4.48
C ASP A 17 27.79 19.37 -5.20
N LEU A 18 27.18 18.17 -5.10
CA LEU A 18 25.94 17.83 -5.82
C LEU A 18 24.81 18.82 -5.55
N GLN A 19 24.60 19.22 -4.29
CA GLN A 19 23.51 20.14 -3.96
C GLN A 19 23.69 21.52 -4.62
N VAL A 20 24.92 22.03 -4.68
CA VAL A 20 25.23 23.31 -5.33
C VAL A 20 24.98 23.21 -6.83
N ALA A 21 25.45 22.13 -7.46
CA ALA A 21 25.24 21.90 -8.89
C ALA A 21 23.75 21.75 -9.25
N LEU A 22 22.98 21.01 -8.43
CA LEU A 22 21.55 20.85 -8.65
C LEU A 22 20.76 22.15 -8.40
N ALA A 23 21.15 22.96 -7.42
CA ALA A 23 20.52 24.26 -7.18
C ALA A 23 20.74 25.24 -8.34
N ASP A 24 21.94 25.26 -8.92
CA ASP A 24 22.24 26.06 -10.12
C ASP A 24 21.47 25.55 -11.35
N ALA A 25 21.49 24.23 -11.58
CA ALA A 25 20.74 23.61 -12.67
C ALA A 25 19.22 23.84 -12.54
N TYR A 26 18.65 23.75 -11.33
CA TYR A 26 17.25 24.03 -11.07
C TYR A 26 16.89 25.48 -11.41
N ARG A 27 17.69 26.46 -10.96
CA ARG A 27 17.50 27.89 -11.28
C ARG A 27 17.56 28.16 -12.79
N LYS A 28 18.47 27.49 -13.49
CA LYS A 28 18.63 27.56 -14.96
C LYS A 28 17.62 26.69 -15.73
N ARG A 29 16.72 25.99 -15.04
CA ARG A 29 15.77 25.02 -15.61
C ARG A 29 16.42 23.96 -16.50
N MET A 30 17.67 23.60 -16.18
CA MET A 30 18.42 22.57 -16.90
C MET A 30 18.01 21.18 -16.42
N ARG A 31 17.74 20.28 -17.36
CA ARG A 31 17.40 18.89 -17.06
C ARG A 31 18.66 18.05 -16.96
N PRO A 32 18.87 17.32 -15.85
CA PRO A 32 19.92 16.32 -15.78
C PRO A 32 19.64 15.15 -16.72
N LEU A 33 20.70 14.55 -17.24
CA LEU A 33 20.65 13.24 -17.88
C LEU A 33 21.30 12.19 -16.98
N CYS A 34 20.63 11.06 -16.77
CA CYS A 34 21.23 9.91 -16.11
C CYS A 34 22.12 9.15 -17.10
N LEU A 35 23.39 8.96 -16.74
CA LEU A 35 24.39 8.30 -17.59
C LEU A 35 24.48 6.79 -17.36
N CYS A 36 23.35 6.13 -17.06
CA CYS A 36 23.33 4.68 -16.91
C CYS A 36 23.29 3.94 -18.27
N LYS A 37 22.88 4.61 -19.35
CA LYS A 37 22.93 4.12 -20.72
C LYS A 37 23.51 5.18 -21.64
N GLU A 38 24.01 4.74 -22.79
CA GLU A 38 24.49 5.61 -23.85
C GLU A 38 23.37 6.55 -24.35
N GLY A 39 23.71 7.80 -24.67
CA GLY A 39 22.73 8.86 -24.99
C GLY A 39 22.13 9.59 -23.77
N GLY A 40 22.16 8.97 -22.58
CA GLY A 40 21.65 9.55 -21.34
C GLY A 40 20.13 9.66 -21.29
N LEU A 41 19.54 9.40 -20.12
CA LEU A 41 18.09 9.44 -19.93
C LEU A 41 17.67 10.72 -19.21
N ALA A 42 16.67 11.41 -19.75
CA ALA A 42 16.17 12.64 -19.15
C ALA A 42 15.65 12.41 -17.72
N MET A 43 16.00 13.33 -16.83
CA MET A 43 15.57 13.39 -15.44
C MET A 43 15.01 14.80 -15.16
N TYR A 44 14.45 15.01 -13.98
CA TYR A 44 14.08 16.34 -13.50
C TYR A 44 14.63 16.58 -12.10
N ILE A 45 14.75 17.86 -11.73
CA ILE A 45 15.18 18.28 -10.40
C ILE A 45 13.94 18.73 -9.64
N ALA A 46 13.66 18.07 -8.51
CA ALA A 46 12.63 18.47 -7.56
C ALA A 46 13.29 19.20 -6.38
N GLN A 47 12.67 20.29 -5.93
CA GLN A 47 13.03 20.92 -4.67
C GLN A 47 12.14 20.36 -3.55
N VAL A 48 12.76 19.83 -2.50
CA VAL A 48 12.07 19.30 -1.30
C VAL A 48 12.68 20.00 -0.09
N GLY A 49 11.98 21.02 0.42
CA GLY A 49 12.53 21.93 1.43
C GLY A 49 13.75 22.69 0.89
N GLU A 50 14.87 22.61 1.60
CA GLU A 50 16.14 23.21 1.21
C GLU A 50 17.03 22.30 0.33
N GLN A 51 16.54 21.10 -0.02
CA GLN A 51 17.30 20.11 -0.78
C GLN A 51 16.81 19.98 -2.22
N TYR A 52 17.75 19.78 -3.14
CA TYR A 52 17.48 19.47 -4.54
C TYR A 52 17.73 17.99 -4.82
N ILE A 53 16.74 17.34 -5.43
CA ILE A 53 16.74 15.90 -5.66
C ILE A 53 16.51 15.63 -7.15
N VAL A 54 17.39 14.84 -7.76
CA VAL A 54 17.18 14.32 -9.11
C VAL A 54 16.18 13.16 -9.06
N LYS A 55 15.08 13.31 -9.80
CA LYS A 55 14.04 12.30 -9.99
C LYS A 55 13.95 11.88 -11.44
N ARG A 56 13.61 10.61 -11.69
CA ARG A 56 13.38 10.08 -13.04
C ARG A 56 12.17 10.74 -13.67
N MET A 57 12.14 10.83 -14.99
CA MET A 57 10.91 11.23 -15.67
C MET A 57 9.79 10.24 -15.37
N PRO A 58 8.52 10.69 -15.27
CA PRO A 58 7.39 9.78 -15.16
C PRO A 58 7.44 8.71 -16.26
N MET A 59 7.12 7.47 -15.92
CA MET A 59 7.12 6.31 -16.82
C MET A 59 8.46 5.99 -17.53
N SER A 60 9.59 6.57 -17.10
CA SER A 60 10.90 6.32 -17.74
C SER A 60 11.74 5.24 -17.06
N GLY A 61 11.23 4.59 -16.01
CA GLY A 61 11.96 3.63 -15.18
C GLY A 61 12.53 2.45 -15.98
N GLY A 62 11.75 1.85 -16.87
CA GLY A 62 12.20 0.75 -17.74
C GLY A 62 13.26 1.15 -18.77
N GLY A 63 13.42 2.45 -19.02
CA GLY A 63 14.45 2.98 -19.92
C GLY A 63 15.86 2.88 -19.33
N HIS A 64 16.00 2.89 -18.01
CA HIS A 64 17.30 2.83 -17.33
C HIS A 64 17.99 1.46 -17.48
N ASP A 65 19.28 1.44 -17.17
CA ASP A 65 20.02 0.18 -17.05
C ASP A 65 19.54 -0.59 -15.80
N PRO A 66 19.34 -1.91 -15.84
CA PRO A 66 18.86 -2.70 -14.69
C PRO A 66 19.63 -2.52 -13.37
N VAL A 67 20.92 -2.15 -13.43
CA VAL A 67 21.72 -1.88 -12.20
C VAL A 67 21.63 -0.41 -11.74
N CYS A 68 20.91 0.44 -12.47
CA CYS A 68 20.68 1.83 -12.12
C CYS A 68 19.66 1.94 -10.98
N PRO A 69 19.91 2.75 -9.94
CA PRO A 69 18.91 3.05 -8.90
C PRO A 69 17.62 3.74 -9.41
N SER A 70 17.62 4.27 -10.64
CA SER A 70 16.42 4.83 -11.29
C SER A 70 15.67 3.80 -12.14
N TYR A 71 16.20 2.59 -12.29
CA TYR A 71 15.55 1.52 -13.03
C TYR A 71 14.37 0.97 -12.27
N GLU A 72 13.30 0.76 -13.02
CA GLU A 72 12.10 0.10 -12.59
C GLU A 72 11.81 -0.95 -13.65
N PRO A 73 11.69 -2.24 -13.28
CA PRO A 73 11.33 -3.27 -14.23
C PRO A 73 9.99 -2.90 -14.88
N PRO A 74 9.80 -3.14 -16.19
CA PRO A 74 8.53 -2.91 -16.87
C PRO A 74 7.37 -3.52 -16.07
N ASP A 75 6.23 -2.82 -16.02
CA ASP A 75 5.08 -3.16 -15.17
C ASP A 75 4.64 -4.63 -15.34
N GLU A 76 4.88 -5.19 -16.53
CA GLU A 76 4.66 -6.58 -16.94
C GLU A 76 5.31 -7.63 -16.01
N LEU A 77 6.43 -7.32 -15.35
CA LEU A 77 7.15 -8.23 -14.45
C LEU A 77 6.70 -8.14 -12.97
N SER A 78 5.94 -7.11 -12.60
CA SER A 78 5.46 -6.88 -11.22
C SER A 78 4.06 -7.47 -10.95
N GLY A 79 3.41 -8.03 -11.98
CA GLY A 79 1.99 -8.37 -11.97
C GLY A 79 1.04 -7.16 -12.02
N LEU A 80 1.56 -5.92 -11.93
CA LEU A 80 0.78 -4.69 -12.09
C LEU A 80 0.54 -4.31 -13.55
N GLY A 81 1.37 -4.78 -14.50
CA GLY A 81 1.26 -4.44 -15.91
C GLY A 81 -0.07 -4.86 -16.54
N VAL A 82 -0.64 -5.98 -16.10
CA VAL A 82 -1.98 -6.43 -16.54
C VAL A 82 -3.10 -5.51 -16.03
N LEU A 83 -2.83 -4.76 -14.95
CA LEU A 83 -3.78 -3.89 -14.25
C LEU A 83 -3.66 -2.42 -14.71
N MET A 84 -2.54 -2.04 -15.34
CA MET A 84 -2.35 -0.72 -15.97
C MET A 84 -3.31 -0.56 -17.17
N GLY A 85 -3.97 0.59 -17.25
CA GLY A 85 -4.97 0.89 -18.30
C GLY A 85 -6.35 0.27 -18.06
N SER A 86 -6.45 -0.81 -17.28
CA SER A 86 -7.72 -1.50 -16.98
C SER A 86 -8.26 -1.09 -15.59
N ALA A 87 -7.56 -1.49 -14.54
CA ALA A 87 -7.89 -1.29 -13.13
C ALA A 87 -7.27 -0.01 -12.57
N ILE A 88 -6.15 0.43 -13.15
CA ILE A 88 -5.42 1.64 -12.79
C ILE A 88 -5.36 2.53 -14.02
N GLN A 89 -5.95 3.71 -13.92
CA GLN A 89 -5.96 4.71 -14.98
C GLN A 89 -5.24 5.95 -14.45
N VAL A 90 -4.06 6.22 -14.99
CA VAL A 90 -3.28 7.41 -14.62
C VAL A 90 -3.71 8.54 -15.55
N ASP A 91 -4.14 9.65 -14.97
CA ASP A 91 -4.40 10.87 -15.71
C ASP A 91 -3.05 11.51 -16.12
N PRO A 92 -2.75 11.64 -17.43
CA PRO A 92 -1.50 12.23 -17.89
C PRO A 92 -1.31 13.70 -17.49
N GLU A 93 -2.39 14.45 -17.26
CA GLU A 93 -2.32 15.87 -16.93
C GLU A 93 -2.08 16.11 -15.44
N SER A 94 -2.87 15.47 -14.57
CA SER A 94 -2.75 15.64 -13.12
C SER A 94 -1.74 14.68 -12.46
N GLY A 95 -1.43 13.56 -13.10
CA GLY A 95 -0.65 12.47 -12.51
C GLY A 95 -1.41 11.64 -11.47
N MET A 96 -2.71 11.91 -11.26
CA MET A 96 -3.55 11.15 -10.33
C MET A 96 -3.96 9.80 -10.92
N SER A 97 -4.09 8.79 -10.05
CA SER A 97 -4.50 7.43 -10.45
C SER A 97 -5.94 7.12 -10.04
N ALA A 98 -6.81 6.91 -11.01
CA ALA A 98 -8.14 6.35 -10.77
C ALA A 98 -8.07 4.82 -10.66
N LEU A 99 -8.56 4.30 -9.53
CA LEU A 99 -8.46 2.89 -9.15
C LEU A 99 -9.82 2.21 -9.12
N LYS A 100 -9.94 1.06 -9.79
CA LYS A 100 -11.08 0.15 -9.69
C LYS A 100 -10.74 -0.98 -8.73
N VAL A 101 -11.52 -1.14 -7.66
CA VAL A 101 -11.27 -2.16 -6.61
C VAL A 101 -12.26 -3.33 -6.68
N ALA A 102 -11.79 -4.52 -6.34
CA ALA A 102 -12.55 -5.79 -6.36
C ALA A 102 -13.22 -6.13 -5.01
N PHE A 103 -13.06 -5.26 -4.01
CA PHE A 103 -13.65 -5.39 -2.68
C PHE A 103 -14.66 -4.26 -2.41
N SER A 104 -15.57 -4.48 -1.47
CA SER A 104 -16.57 -3.48 -1.14
C SER A 104 -16.03 -2.45 -0.16
N LEU A 105 -16.43 -1.19 -0.39
CA LEU A 105 -16.20 -0.04 0.50
C LEU A 105 -17.48 0.40 1.21
N THR A 106 -18.55 -0.35 1.01
CA THR A 106 -19.85 -0.14 1.61
C THR A 106 -20.44 -1.48 2.01
N LYS A 107 -20.99 -1.59 3.22
CA LYS A 107 -21.74 -2.76 3.66
C LYS A 107 -23.21 -2.40 3.76
N ILE A 108 -24.02 -2.96 2.88
CA ILE A 108 -25.49 -2.89 2.99
C ILE A 108 -25.89 -3.90 4.07
N GLY A 109 -26.68 -3.46 5.06
CA GLY A 109 -27.14 -4.35 6.13
C GLY A 109 -27.94 -5.54 5.59
N THR A 110 -27.85 -6.68 6.26
CA THR A 110 -28.70 -7.84 6.01
C THR A 110 -30.17 -7.48 6.30
N ARG A 111 -30.92 -7.14 5.24
CA ARG A 111 -32.37 -7.35 5.19
C ARG A 111 -32.60 -8.67 4.43
N ALA A 112 -33.55 -9.48 4.91
CA ALA A 112 -33.90 -10.77 4.30
C ALA A 112 -34.03 -10.65 2.77
N ALA A 113 -33.41 -11.60 2.07
CA ALA A 113 -33.25 -11.62 0.62
C ALA A 113 -34.60 -11.71 -0.12
N PRO A 114 -34.73 -11.05 -1.29
CA PRO A 114 -35.55 -11.56 -2.36
C PRO A 114 -34.67 -12.25 -3.43
N GLY A 115 -34.98 -13.52 -3.68
CA GLY A 115 -34.91 -14.24 -4.97
C GLY A 115 -33.55 -14.44 -5.66
N PRO A 116 -33.30 -15.63 -6.24
CA PRO A 116 -32.04 -15.90 -6.94
C PRO A 116 -32.02 -15.14 -8.27
N SER A 117 -30.91 -14.45 -8.56
CA SER A 117 -30.57 -14.05 -9.92
C SER A 117 -29.33 -14.83 -10.35
N THR A 118 -29.49 -15.47 -11.50
CA THR A 118 -28.63 -16.44 -12.16
C THR A 118 -27.25 -15.91 -12.56
N ASP A 119 -26.30 -16.84 -12.48
CA ASP A 119 -25.13 -17.06 -13.32
C ASP A 119 -24.16 -15.91 -13.61
N ALA A 120 -23.01 -15.99 -12.94
CA ALA A 120 -21.73 -15.74 -13.58
C ALA A 120 -20.68 -16.67 -12.96
N THR A 121 -20.48 -17.82 -13.59
CA THR A 121 -19.29 -18.66 -13.44
C THR A 121 -18.07 -17.78 -13.69
N ASP A 122 -17.10 -17.73 -12.77
CA ASP A 122 -15.84 -17.08 -13.11
C ASP A 122 -14.61 -17.86 -12.62
N THR A 123 -13.73 -18.04 -13.60
CA THR A 123 -12.57 -18.91 -13.63
C THR A 123 -11.42 -18.24 -12.87
N ILE A 124 -10.32 -18.97 -12.65
CA ILE A 124 -9.11 -18.57 -11.91
C ILE A 124 -8.36 -17.33 -12.50
N ALA A 125 -8.93 -16.63 -13.49
CA ALA A 125 -8.55 -15.27 -13.82
C ALA A 125 -9.34 -14.31 -12.92
N GLY A 126 -8.69 -13.72 -11.90
CA GLY A 126 -9.31 -12.58 -11.23
C GLY A 126 -9.72 -11.57 -12.30
N ASP A 127 -10.96 -11.06 -12.26
CA ASP A 127 -11.48 -10.04 -13.17
C ASP A 127 -10.36 -9.01 -13.42
N ALA A 128 -9.65 -9.13 -14.55
CA ALA A 128 -8.34 -8.51 -14.81
C ALA A 128 -8.43 -6.97 -14.88
N LYS A 129 -9.59 -6.44 -14.52
CA LYS A 129 -10.05 -5.06 -14.56
C LYS A 129 -10.15 -4.43 -13.17
N LYS A 130 -9.88 -5.15 -12.06
CA LYS A 130 -10.03 -4.61 -10.69
C LYS A 130 -8.93 -5.04 -9.71
N LEU A 131 -8.58 -4.16 -8.78
CA LEU A 131 -7.59 -4.36 -7.72
C LEU A 131 -8.17 -5.12 -6.53
N SER A 132 -7.56 -6.26 -6.20
CA SER A 132 -7.70 -6.88 -4.87
C SER A 132 -7.06 -6.02 -3.78
N LEU A 133 -7.33 -6.31 -2.50
CA LEU A 133 -6.60 -5.68 -1.38
C LEU A 133 -5.08 -5.91 -1.50
N ARG A 134 -4.69 -7.13 -1.89
CA ARG A 134 -3.30 -7.52 -2.11
C ARG A 134 -2.62 -6.63 -3.15
N SER A 135 -3.24 -6.47 -4.31
CA SER A 135 -2.70 -5.65 -5.40
C SER A 135 -2.77 -4.15 -5.10
N LEU A 136 -3.78 -3.68 -4.34
CA LEU A 136 -3.80 -2.32 -3.82
C LEU A 136 -2.62 -2.05 -2.88
N LEU A 137 -2.32 -2.96 -1.94
CA LEU A 137 -1.18 -2.81 -1.04
C LEU A 137 0.14 -2.75 -1.82
N HIS A 138 0.33 -3.64 -2.80
CA HIS A 138 1.50 -3.58 -3.68
C HIS A 138 1.61 -2.25 -4.42
N TYR A 139 0.50 -1.77 -5.00
CA TYR A 139 0.47 -0.50 -5.71
C TYR A 139 0.79 0.67 -4.78
N LEU A 140 0.21 0.71 -3.58
CA LEU A 140 0.54 1.71 -2.55
C LEU A 140 2.02 1.66 -2.18
N TRP A 141 2.57 0.47 -1.93
CA TRP A 141 3.98 0.29 -1.57
C TRP A 141 4.93 0.79 -2.68
N HIS A 142 4.56 0.52 -3.92
CA HIS A 142 5.27 0.96 -5.11
C HIS A 142 5.23 2.50 -5.26
N GLN A 143 4.04 3.10 -5.23
CA GLN A 143 3.87 4.55 -5.36
C GLN A 143 4.46 5.32 -4.17
N ALA A 144 4.53 4.69 -3.00
CA ALA A 144 5.22 5.20 -1.82
C ALA A 144 6.75 5.06 -1.89
N GLU A 145 7.30 4.48 -2.98
CA GLU A 145 8.73 4.18 -3.17
C GLU A 145 9.34 3.29 -2.07
N LEU A 146 8.49 2.54 -1.35
CA LEU A 146 8.89 1.66 -0.25
C LEU A 146 9.55 0.36 -0.73
N THR A 147 9.41 0.05 -2.02
CA THR A 147 10.08 -1.09 -2.70
C THR A 147 11.53 -0.78 -3.06
N ALA A 148 11.95 0.49 -3.10
CA ALA A 148 13.29 0.87 -3.54
C ALA A 148 14.31 0.80 -2.39
N TRP A 149 15.40 0.05 -2.56
CA TRP A 149 16.51 -0.01 -1.60
C TRP A 149 17.64 0.94 -2.00
N THR A 150 17.63 2.16 -1.47
CA THR A 150 18.66 3.17 -1.71
C THR A 150 19.33 3.58 -0.39
N SER A 151 20.55 4.15 -0.45
CA SER A 151 21.24 4.67 0.74
C SER A 151 20.42 5.72 1.50
N ARG A 152 19.49 6.40 0.81
CA ARG A 152 18.56 7.38 1.40
C ARG A 152 17.58 6.76 2.39
N TRP A 153 17.32 5.45 2.30
CA TRP A 153 16.43 4.72 3.23
C TRP A 153 17.13 4.21 4.50
N ALA A 154 18.45 4.32 4.61
CA ALA A 154 19.20 3.85 5.77
C ALA A 154 18.70 4.55 7.05
N GLY A 155 18.23 3.76 8.03
CA GLY A 155 17.65 4.25 9.29
C GLY A 155 16.32 4.99 9.17
N LYS A 156 15.75 5.11 7.95
CA LYS A 156 14.54 5.89 7.67
C LYS A 156 13.29 5.04 7.40
N ARG A 157 13.38 3.72 7.56
CA ARG A 157 12.24 2.78 7.40
C ARG A 157 11.50 2.48 8.69
N HIS A 158 11.49 3.44 9.61
CA HIS A 158 10.62 3.36 10.76
C HIS A 158 9.18 3.73 10.38
N TRP A 159 8.21 3.27 11.18
CA TRP A 159 6.77 3.40 10.88
C TRP A 159 6.31 4.83 10.56
N TRP A 160 6.87 5.86 11.20
CA TRP A 160 6.52 7.26 10.89
C TRP A 160 6.68 7.60 9.40
N ASN A 161 7.81 7.21 8.80
CA ASN A 161 8.08 7.48 7.39
C ASN A 161 7.23 6.59 6.49
N ILE A 162 7.10 5.30 6.82
CA ILE A 162 6.22 4.39 6.08
C ILE A 162 4.80 4.97 6.00
N ARG A 163 4.24 5.36 7.14
CA ARG A 163 2.94 6.01 7.21
C ARG A 163 2.86 7.26 6.34
N TRP A 164 3.83 8.16 6.48
CA TRP A 164 3.85 9.41 5.72
C TRP A 164 3.82 9.13 4.22
N HIS A 165 4.71 8.28 3.72
CA HIS A 165 4.77 7.92 2.31
C HIS A 165 3.49 7.21 1.82
N LEU A 166 2.87 6.36 2.63
CA LEU A 166 1.59 5.71 2.28
C LEU A 166 0.44 6.72 2.17
N ILE A 167 0.36 7.69 3.08
CA ILE A 167 -0.68 8.73 3.07
C ILE A 167 -0.48 9.66 1.86
N GLU A 168 0.76 10.09 1.60
CA GLU A 168 1.08 10.91 0.43
C GLU A 168 0.75 10.20 -0.88
N ALA A 169 1.13 8.92 -1.00
CA ALA A 169 0.78 8.11 -2.17
C ALA A 169 -0.72 7.97 -2.33
N ALA A 170 -1.46 7.71 -1.25
CA ALA A 170 -2.92 7.61 -1.29
C ALA A 170 -3.61 8.94 -1.63
N GLY A 171 -2.99 10.08 -1.34
CA GLY A 171 -3.47 11.41 -1.74
C GLY A 171 -3.47 11.64 -3.25
N GLN A 172 -2.67 10.88 -4.00
CA GLN A 172 -2.59 10.93 -5.47
C GLN A 172 -3.47 9.86 -6.15
N MET A 173 -4.40 9.26 -5.41
CA MET A 173 -5.24 8.15 -5.90
C MET A 173 -6.71 8.41 -5.64
N MET A 174 -7.56 8.04 -6.60
CA MET A 174 -9.01 8.16 -6.53
C MET A 174 -9.67 6.77 -6.56
N VAL A 175 -10.62 6.53 -5.66
CA VAL A 175 -11.45 5.32 -5.61
C VAL A 175 -12.92 5.72 -5.48
N LYS A 176 -13.77 5.19 -6.37
CA LYS A 176 -15.23 5.43 -6.38
C LYS A 176 -15.62 6.92 -6.30
N GLY A 177 -14.85 7.79 -6.96
CA GLY A 177 -15.14 9.23 -7.03
C GLY A 177 -14.65 10.07 -5.86
N GLY A 178 -13.90 9.49 -4.91
CA GLY A 178 -13.24 10.23 -3.82
C GLY A 178 -11.78 9.83 -3.66
N PRO A 179 -10.96 10.62 -2.93
CA PRO A 179 -9.55 10.32 -2.73
C PRO A 179 -9.39 9.07 -1.83
N LEU A 180 -8.43 8.21 -2.15
CA LEU A 180 -8.14 7.01 -1.38
C LEU A 180 -7.71 7.34 0.05
N SER A 181 -7.05 8.48 0.26
CA SER A 181 -6.63 8.98 1.58
C SER A 181 -7.81 9.16 2.56
N GLU A 182 -9.04 9.40 2.08
CA GLU A 182 -10.23 9.48 2.93
C GLU A 182 -10.78 8.11 3.36
N MET A 183 -10.34 7.03 2.72
CA MET A 183 -10.77 5.66 3.03
C MET A 183 -9.64 4.83 3.66
N LEU A 184 -8.39 5.24 3.46
CA LEU A 184 -7.20 4.60 3.98
C LEU A 184 -6.90 5.10 5.40
N PHE A 185 -6.82 4.17 6.34
CA PHE A 185 -6.40 4.40 7.70
C PHE A 185 -5.05 3.73 7.95
N VAL A 186 -4.02 4.54 8.20
CA VAL A 186 -2.68 4.09 8.59
C VAL A 186 -2.38 4.64 9.99
N PRO A 187 -2.27 3.78 11.02
CA PRO A 187 -2.08 4.22 12.41
C PRO A 187 -0.89 5.15 12.57
N GLU A 188 -1.04 6.24 13.31
CA GLU A 188 0.10 7.09 13.67
C GLU A 188 1.03 6.39 14.67
N PRO A 189 2.35 6.68 14.66
CA PRO A 189 3.26 6.04 15.59
C PRO A 189 2.85 6.23 17.06
N PHE A 190 2.62 5.10 17.73
CA PHE A 190 2.21 5.10 19.12
C PHE A 190 3.35 5.51 20.07
N ARG A 191 3.08 6.50 20.91
CA ARG A 191 3.89 6.88 22.07
C ARG A 191 2.99 6.94 23.29
N ALA A 192 3.38 6.29 24.39
CA ALA A 192 2.55 6.18 25.59
C ALA A 192 2.17 7.56 26.17
N VAL A 193 3.10 8.52 26.13
CA VAL A 193 2.89 9.91 26.57
C VAL A 193 1.82 10.64 25.77
N ASP A 194 1.67 10.30 24.49
CA ASP A 194 0.74 10.94 23.57
C ASP A 194 -0.59 10.18 23.43
N LYS A 195 -0.78 9.09 24.20
CA LYS A 195 -1.89 8.14 24.03
C LYS A 195 -3.25 8.83 23.86
N ALA A 196 -3.64 9.71 24.78
CA ALA A 196 -4.95 10.39 24.72
C ALA A 196 -5.10 11.27 23.46
N ALA A 197 -4.03 11.94 23.03
CA ALA A 197 -4.04 12.76 21.81
C ALA A 197 -4.13 11.89 20.55
N ILE A 198 -3.47 10.73 20.54
CA ILE A 198 -3.56 9.73 19.48
C ILE A 198 -5.00 9.18 19.38
N GLU A 199 -5.60 8.83 20.52
CA GLU A 199 -6.97 8.35 20.60
C GLU A 199 -7.98 9.38 20.08
N GLN A 200 -7.79 10.66 20.41
CA GLN A 200 -8.63 11.76 19.94
C GLN A 200 -8.53 11.92 18.41
N ARG A 201 -7.32 11.96 17.85
CA ARG A 201 -7.11 12.08 16.40
C ARG A 201 -7.65 10.87 15.64
N ARG A 202 -7.45 9.67 16.16
CA ARG A 202 -8.04 8.45 15.61
C ARG A 202 -9.56 8.54 15.59
N THR A 203 -10.17 8.92 16.72
CA THR A 203 -11.63 9.04 16.82
C THR A 203 -12.15 10.00 15.75
N ALA A 204 -11.51 11.17 15.58
CA ALA A 204 -11.86 12.13 14.54
C ALA A 204 -11.73 11.56 13.13
N ALA A 205 -10.62 10.87 12.82
CA ALA A 205 -10.37 10.25 11.51
C ALA A 205 -11.39 9.15 11.17
N LEU A 206 -11.98 8.51 12.18
CA LEU A 206 -12.91 7.40 12.02
C LEU A 206 -14.39 7.79 12.06
N ILE A 207 -14.72 9.06 12.30
CA ILE A 207 -16.10 9.58 12.25
C ILE A 207 -16.83 9.15 10.96
N PRO A 208 -16.23 9.26 9.74
CA PRO A 208 -16.91 8.89 8.51
C PRO A 208 -17.26 7.39 8.40
N ALA A 209 -16.62 6.54 9.21
CA ALA A 209 -16.84 5.09 9.23
C ALA A 209 -17.92 4.66 10.23
N LEU A 210 -18.42 5.57 11.07
CA LEU A 210 -19.52 5.27 11.99
C LEU A 210 -20.78 4.93 11.20
N PRO A 211 -21.52 3.88 11.59
CA PRO A 211 -22.69 3.46 10.83
C PRO A 211 -23.80 4.53 10.92
N PRO A 212 -24.41 4.93 9.79
CA PRO A 212 -25.57 5.82 9.83
C PRO A 212 -26.78 5.12 10.48
N LYS A 213 -27.76 5.90 10.94
CA LYS A 213 -29.02 5.36 11.51
C LYS A 213 -29.77 4.46 10.51
N ALA A 214 -29.69 4.77 9.23
CA ALA A 214 -30.24 3.97 8.13
C ALA A 214 -29.34 4.07 6.89
N GLY A 215 -29.33 3.03 6.05
CA GLY A 215 -28.58 3.01 4.80
C GLY A 215 -27.26 2.21 4.85
N PRO A 216 -26.49 2.25 3.75
CA PRO A 216 -25.23 1.52 3.64
C PRO A 216 -24.18 2.06 4.60
N ARG A 217 -23.47 1.17 5.29
CA ARG A 217 -22.36 1.52 6.18
C ARG A 217 -21.09 1.70 5.36
N ARG A 218 -20.34 2.78 5.59
CA ARG A 218 -19.02 2.97 4.96
C ARG A 218 -18.02 1.99 5.58
N LEU A 219 -17.17 1.40 4.74
CA LEU A 219 -16.01 0.62 5.17
C LEU A 219 -14.74 1.44 4.89
N MET A 220 -13.75 1.26 5.75
CA MET A 220 -12.41 1.82 5.64
C MET A 220 -11.42 0.73 5.27
N ILE A 221 -10.23 1.12 4.81
CA ILE A 221 -9.10 0.23 4.55
C ILE A 221 -8.04 0.51 5.61
N LEU A 222 -7.66 -0.49 6.40
CA LEU A 222 -6.51 -0.42 7.29
C LEU A 222 -5.26 -0.87 6.55
N VAL A 223 -4.14 -0.16 6.71
CA VAL A 223 -2.79 -0.71 6.50
C VAL A 223 -2.00 -0.54 7.80
N GLY A 224 -1.48 -1.63 8.35
CA GLY A 224 -0.85 -1.63 9.67
C GLY A 224 0.06 -2.83 9.89
N GLU A 225 1.09 -2.67 10.71
CA GLU A 225 1.92 -3.79 11.14
C GLU A 225 1.21 -4.60 12.24
N ALA A 226 0.95 -5.87 11.95
CA ALA A 226 0.37 -6.81 12.89
C ALA A 226 1.34 -7.05 14.05
N LYS A 227 0.80 -6.98 15.27
CA LYS A 227 1.49 -7.33 16.51
C LYS A 227 1.15 -8.75 16.94
N GLU A 228 -0.13 -9.09 16.90
CA GLU A 228 -0.63 -10.34 17.46
C GLU A 228 -2.04 -10.63 16.93
N PHE A 229 -2.35 -11.91 16.74
CA PHE A 229 -3.73 -12.40 16.65
C PHE A 229 -4.07 -13.09 17.97
N ALA A 230 -5.00 -12.52 18.73
CA ALA A 230 -5.36 -13.04 20.05
C ALA A 230 -6.80 -13.59 20.05
N PRO A 231 -7.08 -14.69 20.78
CA PRO A 231 -8.43 -15.21 20.90
C PRO A 231 -9.34 -14.25 21.69
N THR A 232 -10.63 -14.32 21.41
CA THR A 232 -11.69 -13.61 22.14
C THR A 232 -12.79 -14.59 22.55
N ARG A 233 -13.84 -14.12 23.24
CA ARG A 233 -14.99 -14.98 23.59
C ARG A 233 -15.69 -15.57 22.36
N SER A 234 -15.60 -14.89 21.21
CA SER A 234 -16.30 -15.25 19.98
C SER A 234 -15.48 -14.82 18.77
N GLY A 235 -14.49 -15.63 18.40
CA GLY A 235 -13.54 -15.36 17.31
C GLY A 235 -12.21 -14.83 17.82
N HIS A 236 -11.55 -14.01 17.01
CA HIS A 236 -10.21 -13.51 17.25
C HIS A 236 -10.15 -11.98 17.16
N ARG A 237 -9.05 -11.38 17.58
CA ARG A 237 -8.75 -9.97 17.36
C ARG A 237 -7.34 -9.80 16.79
N LEU A 238 -7.21 -8.93 15.80
CA LEU A 238 -5.93 -8.45 15.31
C LEU A 238 -5.51 -7.22 16.12
N ILE A 239 -4.35 -7.30 16.76
CA ILE A 239 -3.67 -6.19 17.42
C ILE A 239 -2.62 -5.66 16.45
N VAL A 240 -2.57 -4.33 16.27
CA VAL A 240 -1.62 -3.65 15.38
C VAL A 240 -0.64 -2.83 16.23
N LYS A 241 0.67 -2.88 15.93
CA LYS A 241 1.73 -2.35 16.83
C LYS A 241 1.51 -0.88 17.25
N HIS A 242 1.07 -0.05 16.32
CA HIS A 242 0.82 1.38 16.55
C HIS A 242 -0.64 1.71 16.86
N LEU A 243 -1.41 0.71 17.27
CA LEU A 243 -2.84 0.81 17.55
C LEU A 243 -3.25 -0.18 18.66
N PRO A 244 -2.60 -0.15 19.85
CA PRO A 244 -2.76 -1.19 20.86
C PRO A 244 -4.14 -1.19 21.54
N ASP A 245 -4.81 -0.04 21.57
CA ASP A 245 -6.08 0.21 22.24
C ASP A 245 -7.31 0.14 21.30
N PHE A 246 -7.08 -0.22 20.03
CA PHE A 246 -8.12 -0.31 19.02
C PHE A 246 -7.98 -1.61 18.22
N PRO A 247 -8.31 -2.76 18.82
CA PRO A 247 -8.21 -4.07 18.18
C PRO A 247 -9.27 -4.23 17.10
N LEU A 248 -8.92 -4.93 16.01
CA LEU A 248 -9.88 -5.29 14.96
C LEU A 248 -10.42 -6.69 15.19
N LEU A 249 -11.73 -6.82 15.37
CA LEU A 249 -12.40 -8.09 15.57
C LEU A 249 -12.43 -8.91 14.27
N LEU A 250 -12.16 -10.21 14.40
CA LEU A 250 -12.13 -11.21 13.34
C LEU A 250 -13.09 -12.34 13.73
N GLU A 251 -13.99 -12.73 12.83
CA GLU A 251 -14.79 -13.93 13.05
C GLU A 251 -13.91 -15.18 12.88
N GLU A 252 -14.29 -16.26 13.56
CA GLU A 252 -13.53 -17.53 13.57
C GLU A 252 -13.24 -18.06 12.16
N GLY A 253 -14.25 -18.06 11.29
CA GLY A 253 -14.10 -18.53 9.91
C GLY A 253 -13.13 -17.67 9.08
N LEU A 254 -13.03 -16.37 9.37
CA LEU A 254 -12.05 -15.50 8.70
C LEU A 254 -10.64 -15.78 9.19
N TYR A 255 -10.46 -15.93 10.49
CA TYR A 255 -9.16 -16.25 11.09
C TYR A 255 -8.64 -17.61 10.60
N GLY A 256 -9.47 -18.65 10.59
CA GLY A 256 -9.10 -19.97 10.07
C GLY A 256 -8.68 -19.95 8.59
N ARG A 257 -9.34 -19.14 7.76
CA ARG A 257 -8.93 -18.94 6.35
C ARG A 257 -7.61 -18.17 6.23
N LEU A 258 -7.38 -17.18 7.09
CA LEU A 258 -6.12 -16.42 7.12
C LEU A 258 -4.96 -17.36 7.45
N GLY A 259 -5.11 -18.18 8.50
CA GLY A 259 -4.11 -19.17 8.91
C GLY A 259 -3.76 -20.15 7.78
N ARG A 260 -4.76 -20.73 7.10
CA ARG A 260 -4.52 -21.68 5.99
C ARG A 260 -3.89 -21.04 4.75
N ARG A 261 -4.18 -19.77 4.47
CA ARG A 261 -3.72 -19.10 3.24
C ARG A 261 -2.32 -18.53 3.38
N PHE A 262 -2.00 -18.01 4.56
CA PHE A 262 -0.76 -17.30 4.83
C PHE A 262 0.09 -18.06 5.86
N GLU A 263 -0.02 -19.39 5.85
CA GLU A 263 0.67 -20.27 6.79
C GLU A 263 2.18 -20.00 6.77
N ALA A 264 2.79 -19.98 5.59
CA ALA A 264 4.22 -19.72 5.42
C ALA A 264 4.63 -18.32 5.93
N GLU A 265 3.86 -17.27 5.62
CA GLU A 265 4.16 -15.92 6.11
C GLU A 265 4.02 -15.80 7.62
N LEU A 266 3.04 -16.48 8.22
CA LEU A 266 2.83 -16.51 9.67
C LEU A 266 3.91 -17.32 10.37
N GLU A 267 4.32 -18.46 9.81
CA GLU A 267 5.44 -19.26 10.32
C GLU A 267 6.73 -18.46 10.30
N LEU A 268 7.04 -17.78 9.19
CA LEU A 268 8.23 -16.94 9.07
C LEU A 268 8.18 -15.78 10.07
N TRP A 269 7.02 -15.14 10.23
CA TRP A 269 6.84 -14.07 11.20
C TRP A 269 6.99 -14.54 12.66
N ASN A 270 6.52 -15.76 12.98
CA ASN A 270 6.68 -16.33 14.31
C ASN A 270 8.11 -16.83 14.59
N ALA A 271 8.85 -17.20 13.55
CA ALA A 271 10.20 -17.75 13.68
C ALA A 271 11.28 -16.67 13.87
N ASP A 272 11.04 -15.44 13.41
CA ASP A 272 12.05 -14.39 13.31
C ASP A 272 11.54 -13.07 13.93
N GLU A 273 12.11 -12.69 15.08
CA GLU A 273 11.73 -11.47 15.81
C GLU A 273 11.85 -10.14 15.02
N PRO A 274 12.84 -9.94 14.13
CA PRO A 274 12.89 -8.77 13.24
C PRO A 274 11.94 -8.84 12.04
N SER A 275 11.23 -9.94 11.81
CA SER A 275 10.26 -10.01 10.72
C SER A 275 9.02 -9.17 11.01
N HIS A 276 8.60 -8.37 10.02
CA HIS A 276 7.43 -7.50 10.13
C HIS A 276 6.28 -8.05 9.30
N LEU A 277 5.11 -8.24 9.91
CA LEU A 277 3.90 -8.66 9.19
C LEU A 277 3.01 -7.44 8.89
N ILE A 278 2.93 -7.03 7.63
CA ILE A 278 2.06 -5.92 7.20
C ILE A 278 0.69 -6.46 6.82
N ALA A 279 -0.35 -6.01 7.53
CA ALA A 279 -1.73 -6.33 7.24
C ALA A 279 -2.40 -5.19 6.45
N ILE A 280 -3.15 -5.57 5.41
CA ILE A 280 -4.15 -4.71 4.78
C ILE A 280 -5.54 -5.35 4.94
N ALA A 281 -6.54 -4.58 5.37
CA ALA A 281 -7.88 -5.10 5.60
C ALA A 281 -8.98 -4.07 5.34
N THR A 282 -10.16 -4.50 4.89
CA THR A 282 -11.35 -3.64 4.96
C THR A 282 -12.01 -3.81 6.33
N PHE A 283 -12.39 -2.72 6.97
CA PHE A 283 -13.04 -2.77 8.29
C PHE A 283 -14.20 -1.78 8.37
N GLY A 284 -15.12 -2.07 9.28
CA GLY A 284 -16.22 -1.17 9.63
C GLY A 284 -16.29 -0.98 11.15
N LEU A 285 -17.14 -0.05 11.57
CA LEU A 285 -17.41 0.20 12.98
C LEU A 285 -18.80 -0.25 13.39
N THR A 286 -18.92 -0.74 14.61
CA THR A 286 -20.21 -0.88 15.29
C THR A 286 -20.68 0.50 15.81
N PRO A 287 -21.96 0.65 16.20
CA PRO A 287 -22.42 1.87 16.86
C PRO A 287 -21.67 2.19 18.17
N ALA A 288 -21.08 1.17 18.81
CA ALA A 288 -20.24 1.32 20.00
C ALA A 288 -18.77 1.69 19.67
N GLY A 289 -18.44 1.91 18.40
CA GLY A 289 -17.08 2.25 17.96
C GLY A 289 -16.11 1.07 17.90
N LEU A 290 -16.58 -0.18 18.06
CA LEU A 290 -15.74 -1.36 17.91
C LEU A 290 -15.44 -1.63 16.43
N ALA A 291 -14.18 -1.87 16.09
CA ALA A 291 -13.78 -2.22 14.73
C ALA A 291 -13.92 -3.73 14.48
N PHE A 292 -14.45 -4.07 13.31
CA PHE A 292 -14.50 -5.44 12.81
C PHE A 292 -13.99 -5.50 11.38
N VAL A 293 -13.21 -6.52 11.06
CA VAL A 293 -12.79 -6.77 9.67
C VAL A 293 -14.01 -7.23 8.88
N ALA A 294 -14.30 -6.54 7.79
CA ALA A 294 -15.44 -6.85 6.96
C ALA A 294 -15.24 -8.23 6.29
N GLN A 295 -16.32 -8.99 6.20
CA GLN A 295 -16.38 -10.12 5.28
C GLN A 295 -17.33 -9.80 4.14
N SER A 296 -17.02 -10.34 2.96
CA SER A 296 -17.98 -10.48 1.88
C SER A 296 -19.06 -11.45 2.35
N ALA A 297 -20.29 -10.95 2.50
CA ALA A 297 -21.43 -11.81 2.76
C ALA A 297 -21.63 -12.72 1.55
N ARG A 298 -21.37 -14.02 1.70
CA ARG A 298 -22.09 -15.03 0.93
C ARG A 298 -22.87 -15.86 1.96
N SER A 299 -24.17 -15.95 1.75
CA SER A 299 -25.04 -16.91 2.42
C SER A 299 -24.42 -18.29 2.27
N CYS A 300 -24.34 -19.03 3.37
CA CYS A 300 -24.06 -20.47 3.33
C CYS A 300 -24.99 -21.12 2.31
N ASP A 301 -24.42 -21.76 1.30
CA ASP A 301 -25.02 -22.96 0.74
C ASP A 301 -23.92 -24.00 0.54
N PHE A 302 -24.30 -25.25 0.79
CA PHE A 302 -23.44 -26.38 1.05
C PHE A 302 -22.75 -26.85 -0.25
N GLY A 303 -21.42 -26.80 -0.31
CA GLY A 303 -20.62 -27.53 -1.30
C GLY A 303 -19.81 -26.66 -2.28
N GLN A 304 -18.52 -27.01 -2.40
CA GLN A 304 -17.52 -26.60 -3.40
C GLN A 304 -16.53 -25.45 -3.06
N ARG A 305 -15.26 -25.89 -2.93
CA ARG A 305 -13.97 -25.33 -3.40
C ARG A 305 -13.58 -23.87 -3.13
N ALA A 306 -12.52 -23.74 -2.32
CA ALA A 306 -11.43 -22.75 -2.39
C ALA A 306 -11.81 -21.31 -2.78
N GLU A 307 -12.35 -20.56 -1.82
CA GLU A 307 -12.81 -19.20 -2.07
C GLU A 307 -11.89 -18.12 -1.44
N GLN A 308 -11.55 -17.14 -2.28
CA GLN A 308 -10.53 -16.10 -2.09
C GLN A 308 -10.84 -15.15 -0.91
N LEU A 309 -9.84 -14.91 -0.04
CA LEU A 309 -9.87 -13.80 0.91
C LEU A 309 -9.77 -12.46 0.16
N LYS A 310 -10.87 -11.69 0.11
CA LYS A 310 -10.93 -10.34 -0.45
C LYS A 310 -10.75 -9.22 0.58
N ASN A 311 -10.71 -9.56 1.88
CA ASN A 311 -10.93 -8.59 2.96
C ASN A 311 -9.80 -8.46 3.99
N ILE A 312 -8.79 -9.34 3.94
CA ILE A 312 -7.52 -9.19 4.67
C ILE A 312 -6.40 -9.88 3.89
N THR A 313 -5.22 -9.29 3.88
CA THR A 313 -3.99 -9.87 3.33
C THR A 313 -2.82 -9.47 4.22
N VAL A 314 -1.90 -10.40 4.46
CA VAL A 314 -0.68 -10.16 5.22
C VAL A 314 0.55 -10.39 4.36
N TYR A 315 1.62 -9.63 4.65
CA TYR A 315 2.91 -9.74 3.98
C TYR A 315 4.03 -9.79 5.02
N SER A 316 4.90 -10.79 4.92
CA SER A 316 6.18 -10.74 5.62
C SER A 316 7.12 -9.79 4.88
N ALA A 317 7.56 -8.74 5.57
CA ALA A 317 8.70 -7.92 5.19
C ALA A 317 9.86 -8.28 6.11
N CYS A 318 10.66 -9.26 5.71
CA CYS A 318 11.94 -9.55 6.35
C CYS A 318 13.01 -8.63 5.75
N GLU A 319 13.79 -7.92 6.57
CA GLU A 319 14.89 -7.06 6.11
C GLU A 319 15.93 -7.83 5.28
N GLU A 320 16.07 -9.14 5.49
CA GLU A 320 17.02 -10.01 4.78
C GLU A 320 16.42 -10.75 3.57
N SER A 321 15.14 -11.15 3.59
CA SER A 321 14.53 -11.89 2.46
C SER A 321 14.45 -11.08 1.17
N TRP A 322 14.43 -9.74 1.24
CA TRP A 322 14.50 -8.89 0.04
C TRP A 322 15.91 -8.77 -0.57
N ARG A 323 16.97 -9.18 0.15
CA ARG A 323 18.30 -9.36 -0.45
C ARG A 323 18.37 -10.61 -1.31
N LEU A 324 17.59 -11.64 -1.00
CA LEU A 324 17.55 -12.92 -1.72
C LEU A 324 16.79 -12.85 -3.06
N VAL A 325 15.74 -12.03 -3.15
CA VAL A 325 15.02 -11.79 -4.43
C VAL A 325 15.95 -11.18 -5.50
N ARG A 326 17.07 -10.56 -5.10
CA ARG A 326 18.11 -10.04 -5.99
C ARG A 326 19.05 -11.10 -6.57
N ARG A 327 18.96 -12.37 -6.14
CA ARG A 327 19.80 -13.47 -6.68
C ARG A 327 19.07 -14.34 -7.71
N GLN A 328 17.77 -14.13 -7.94
CA GLN A 328 16.97 -14.91 -8.88
C GLN A 328 16.25 -14.07 -9.95
N ILE A 329 16.63 -12.79 -10.08
CA ILE A 329 16.33 -11.94 -11.25
C ILE A 329 17.67 -11.44 -11.76
#